data_AF-A0A6I3ZRH1-F1
#
_entry.id   AF-A0A6I3ZRH1-F1
#
_cell.length_a   1.000
_cell.length_b   1.000
_cell.length_c   1.000
_cell.angle_alpha   90.00
_cell.angle_beta   90.00
_cell.angle_gamma   90.00
#
_symmetry.space_group_name_H-M   'P 1'
#
loop_
_entity.id
_entity.type
_entity.pdbx_description
1 polymer ?
#
loop_
_entity_poly.entity_id
_entity_poly.type
_entity_poly.pdbx_seq_one_letter_code
_entity_poly.pdbx_strand_id
1 'polypeptide(L)'
;MTNPFGPLDAATSENNLFLSPSAVTEITKTIDPYESALQTLINDRLDNTQGYFGTPQNPLALNLESAFNARGKALTTYLTAQLSAAKDLIKTAQDAANATTKTDQN
;
A
#
# COMPACT_ATOMS: atom_id res chain seq x y z
N MET A 1 -6.05 1.30 -8.82
CA MET A 1 -7.08 0.63 -8.01
C MET A 1 -7.76 1.69 -7.16
N THR A 2 -9.06 1.59 -6.95
CA THR A 2 -9.80 2.46 -6.02
C THR A 2 -9.54 2.01 -4.59
N ASN A 3 -9.33 2.94 -3.66
CA ASN A 3 -9.12 2.61 -2.25
C ASN A 3 -10.36 1.85 -1.70
N PRO A 4 -10.22 0.58 -1.26
CA PRO A 4 -11.35 -0.21 -0.77
C PRO A 4 -11.93 0.33 0.55
N PHE A 5 -11.17 1.15 1.28
CA PHE A 5 -11.57 1.75 2.55
C PHE A 5 -12.12 3.17 2.40
N GLY A 6 -12.21 3.70 1.18
CA GLY A 6 -12.80 5.02 0.92
C GLY A 6 -14.19 5.24 1.56
N PRO A 7 -15.10 4.25 1.57
CA PRO A 7 -16.37 4.37 2.28
C PRO A 7 -16.24 4.52 3.80
N LEU A 8 -15.22 3.90 4.42
CA LEU A 8 -14.96 4.04 5.86
C LEU A 8 -14.41 5.43 6.18
N ASP A 9 -13.52 5.94 5.33
CA ASP A 9 -12.97 7.29 5.44
C ASP A 9 -14.07 8.36 5.35
N ALA A 10 -14.98 8.19 4.38
CA ALA A 10 -16.16 9.03 4.24
C ALA A 10 -17.06 8.96 5.50
N ALA A 11 -17.34 7.76 6.01
CA ALA A 11 -18.15 7.58 7.21
C ALA A 11 -17.51 8.23 8.46
N THR A 12 -16.18 8.21 8.58
CA THR A 12 -15.46 8.94 9.64
C THR A 12 -15.64 10.45 9.50
N SER A 13 -15.51 11.00 8.28
CA SER A 13 -15.69 12.45 8.05
C SER A 13 -17.11 12.94 8.34
N GLU A 14 -18.10 12.06 8.20
CA GLU A 14 -19.51 12.33 8.50
C GLU A 14 -19.89 12.07 9.97
N ASN A 15 -18.93 11.71 10.84
CA ASN A 15 -19.17 11.28 12.23
C ASN A 15 -20.11 10.07 12.37
N ASN A 16 -20.11 9.19 11.36
CA ASN A 16 -20.88 7.94 11.34
C ASN A 16 -20.03 6.72 11.74
N LEU A 17 -18.72 6.89 11.90
CA LEU A 17 -17.79 5.84 12.32
C LEU A 17 -16.88 6.33 13.45
N PHE A 18 -16.94 5.61 14.57
CA PHE A 18 -16.13 5.83 15.76
C PHE A 18 -15.40 4.54 16.12
N LEU A 19 -14.12 4.64 16.42
CA LEU A 19 -13.33 3.50 16.88
C LEU A 19 -12.78 3.78 18.28
N SER A 20 -12.65 2.72 19.08
CA SER A 20 -11.91 2.81 20.33
C SER A 20 -10.41 2.92 20.04
N PRO A 21 -9.62 3.58 20.91
CA PRO A 21 -8.17 3.61 20.77
C PRO A 21 -7.54 2.20 20.72
N SER A 22 -8.11 1.24 21.44
CA SER A 22 -7.68 -0.16 21.40
C SER A 22 -7.90 -0.83 20.04
N ALA A 23 -8.96 -0.49 19.32
CA ALA A 23 -9.21 -1.00 17.97
C ALA A 23 -8.13 -0.50 17.00
N VAL A 24 -7.70 0.76 17.13
CA VAL A 24 -6.59 1.31 16.34
C VAL A 24 -5.30 0.53 16.60
N THR A 25 -4.99 0.24 17.87
CA THR A 25 -3.79 -0.55 18.22
C THR A 25 -3.80 -1.94 17.57
N GLU A 26 -4.92 -2.65 17.60
CA GLU A 26 -5.04 -3.98 16.99
C GLU A 26 -4.99 -3.94 15.45
N ILE A 27 -5.61 -2.92 14.83
CA ILE A 27 -5.52 -2.69 13.38
C ILE A 27 -4.06 -2.45 12.97
N THR A 28 -3.37 -1.51 13.62
CA THR A 28 -1.95 -1.21 13.35
C THR A 28 -1.10 -2.46 13.49
N LYS A 29 -1.23 -3.19 14.60
CA LYS A 29 -0.48 -4.43 14.85
C LYS A 29 -0.69 -5.50 13.78
N THR A 30 -1.89 -5.56 13.22
CA THR A 30 -2.25 -6.52 12.16
C THR A 30 -1.69 -6.09 10.80
N ILE A 31 -1.68 -4.78 10.52
CA ILE A 31 -1.30 -4.22 9.22
C ILE A 31 0.22 -3.99 9.09
N ASP A 32 0.93 -3.66 10.17
CA ASP A 32 2.38 -3.38 10.15
C ASP A 32 3.24 -4.48 9.48
N PRO A 33 3.03 -5.79 9.75
CA PRO A 33 3.79 -6.85 9.08
C PRO A 33 3.50 -6.89 7.58
N TYR A 34 2.27 -6.60 7.19
CA TYR A 34 1.85 -6.57 5.79
C TYR A 34 2.48 -5.38 5.05
N GLU A 35 2.48 -4.18 5.64
CA GLU A 35 3.17 -3.02 5.06
C GLU A 35 4.67 -3.26 4.90
N SER A 36 5.29 -3.87 5.91
CA SER A 36 6.72 -4.21 5.88
C SER A 36 7.05 -5.17 4.74
N ALA A 37 6.22 -6.19 4.55
CA ALA A 37 6.37 -7.14 3.44
C ALA A 37 6.19 -6.47 2.08
N LEU A 38 5.18 -5.62 1.92
CA LEU A 38 4.97 -4.86 0.68
C LEU A 38 6.16 -3.93 0.38
N GLN A 39 6.65 -3.21 1.37
CA GLN A 39 7.80 -2.31 1.22
C GLN A 39 9.06 -3.08 0.83
N THR A 40 9.26 -4.28 1.38
CA THR A 40 10.38 -5.16 1.03
C THR A 40 10.30 -5.55 -0.45
N LEU A 41 9.15 -6.05 -0.89
CA LEU A 41 8.94 -6.46 -2.29
C LEU A 41 9.07 -5.28 -3.28
N ILE A 42 8.67 -4.07 -2.88
CA ILE A 42 8.87 -2.85 -3.67
C ILE A 42 10.38 -2.51 -3.75
N ASN A 43 11.11 -2.65 -2.65
CA ASN A 43 12.54 -2.35 -2.59
C ASN A 43 13.41 -3.33 -3.37
N ASP A 44 12.92 -4.55 -3.63
CA ASP A 44 13.61 -5.55 -4.44
C ASP A 44 13.70 -5.17 -5.94
N ARG A 45 13.05 -4.07 -6.37
CA ARG A 45 13.20 -3.44 -7.70
C ARG A 45 13.09 -4.42 -8.86
N LEU A 46 11.99 -5.18 -8.89
CA LEU A 46 11.71 -6.17 -9.93
C LEU A 46 11.55 -5.57 -11.35
N ASP A 47 11.48 -4.25 -11.46
CA ASP A 47 11.28 -3.47 -12.68
C ASP A 47 12.57 -3.03 -13.38
N ASN A 48 13.75 -3.35 -12.84
CA ASN A 48 15.04 -3.07 -13.47
C ASN A 48 15.97 -4.29 -13.48
N THR A 49 16.10 -4.90 -14.65
CA THR A 49 16.91 -6.09 -14.91
C THR A 49 18.13 -5.82 -15.81
N GLN A 50 18.61 -4.57 -15.82
CA GLN A 50 19.69 -4.12 -16.70
C GLN A 50 20.90 -5.07 -16.67
N GLY A 51 21.24 -5.63 -17.83
CA GLY A 51 22.41 -6.48 -18.00
C GLY A 51 22.25 -7.93 -17.51
N TYR A 52 21.10 -8.34 -16.95
CA TYR A 52 20.88 -9.73 -16.56
C TYR A 52 20.76 -10.68 -17.75
N PHE A 53 20.30 -10.20 -18.91
CA PHE A 53 20.06 -11.02 -20.09
C PHE A 53 21.21 -11.00 -21.10
N GLY A 54 22.32 -10.32 -20.77
CA GLY A 54 23.49 -10.19 -21.64
C GLY A 54 23.69 -8.76 -22.14
N THR A 55 24.35 -8.62 -23.29
CA THR A 55 24.76 -7.30 -23.80
C THR A 55 23.75 -6.72 -24.81
N PRO A 56 23.72 -5.38 -24.99
CA PRO A 56 22.82 -4.72 -25.96
C PRO A 56 23.05 -5.12 -27.42
N GLN A 57 24.18 -5.74 -27.75
CA GLN A 57 24.46 -6.24 -29.10
C GLN A 57 23.64 -7.49 -29.45
N ASN A 58 23.01 -8.15 -28.47
CA ASN A 58 22.08 -9.26 -28.68
C ASN A 58 20.62 -8.75 -28.60
N PRO A 59 19.87 -8.70 -29.71
CA PRO A 59 18.48 -8.27 -29.70
C PRO A 59 17.57 -9.11 -28.80
N LEU A 60 17.89 -10.39 -28.59
CA LEU A 60 17.13 -11.24 -27.66
C LEU A 60 17.31 -10.78 -26.21
N ALA A 61 18.51 -10.32 -25.84
CA ALA A 61 18.79 -9.81 -24.50
C ALA A 61 17.93 -8.56 -24.21
N LEU A 62 17.84 -7.63 -25.17
CA LEU A 62 17.01 -6.43 -25.06
C LEU A 62 15.52 -6.77 -24.93
N ASN A 63 15.03 -7.72 -25.72
CA ASN A 63 13.63 -8.15 -25.68
C ASN A 63 13.28 -8.80 -24.33
N LEU A 64 14.17 -9.65 -23.79
CA LEU A 64 13.98 -10.26 -22.48
C LEU A 64 14.01 -9.21 -21.37
N GLU A 65 14.99 -8.31 -21.39
CA GLU A 65 15.09 -7.21 -20.43
C GLU A 65 13.80 -6.36 -20.43
N SER A 66 13.32 -5.96 -21.60
CA SER A 66 12.08 -5.20 -21.71
C SER A 66 10.86 -5.96 -21.19
N ALA A 67 10.75 -7.26 -21.47
CA ALA A 67 9.62 -8.08 -21.02
C ALA A 67 9.61 -8.26 -19.50
N PHE A 68 10.77 -8.52 -18.90
CA PHE A 68 10.90 -8.65 -17.45
C PHE A 68 10.66 -7.31 -16.74
N ASN A 69 11.25 -6.22 -17.23
CA ASN A 69 11.03 -4.89 -16.67
C ASN A 69 9.56 -4.47 -16.74
N ALA A 70 8.85 -4.78 -17.84
CA ALA A 70 7.43 -4.48 -17.97
C ALA A 70 6.58 -5.24 -16.93
N ARG A 71 6.85 -6.53 -16.72
CA ARG A 71 6.17 -7.34 -15.69
C ARG A 71 6.53 -6.89 -14.28
N GLY A 72 7.80 -6.60 -14.04
CA GLY A 72 8.29 -6.02 -12.80
C GLY A 72 7.59 -4.73 -12.45
N LYS A 73 7.48 -3.80 -13.41
CA LYS A 73 6.77 -2.53 -13.24
C LYS A 73 5.30 -2.72 -12.91
N ALA A 74 4.62 -3.66 -13.56
CA ALA A 74 3.23 -3.98 -13.27
C ALA A 74 3.05 -4.50 -11.84
N LEU A 75 3.95 -5.39 -11.39
CA LEU A 75 3.97 -5.89 -10.02
C LEU A 75 4.28 -4.78 -9.01
N THR A 76 5.32 -3.98 -9.22
CA THR A 76 5.67 -2.85 -8.36
C THR A 76 4.49 -1.87 -8.24
N THR A 77 3.83 -1.55 -9.35
CA THR A 77 2.65 -0.66 -9.35
C THR A 77 1.50 -1.25 -8.50
N TYR A 78 1.24 -2.55 -8.63
CA TYR A 78 0.24 -3.23 -7.82
C TYR A 78 0.60 -3.19 -6.32
N LEU A 79 1.84 -3.52 -5.96
CA LEU A 79 2.32 -3.52 -4.58
C LEU A 79 2.27 -2.12 -3.96
N THR A 80 2.65 -1.07 -4.70
CA THR A 80 2.54 0.32 -4.25
C THR A 80 1.08 0.71 -3.99
N ALA A 81 0.15 0.28 -4.84
CA ALA A 81 -1.27 0.55 -4.63
C ALA A 81 -1.82 -0.19 -3.40
N GLN A 82 -1.39 -1.43 -3.14
CA GLN A 82 -1.74 -2.15 -1.91
C GLN A 82 -1.16 -1.48 -0.67
N LEU A 83 0.09 -0.99 -0.73
CA LEU A 83 0.72 -0.28 0.37
C LEU A 83 -0.01 1.03 0.68
N SER A 84 -0.45 1.75 -0.35
CA SER A 84 -1.28 2.95 -0.17
C SER A 84 -2.60 2.63 0.52
N ALA A 85 -3.29 1.57 0.10
CA ALA A 85 -4.56 1.18 0.71
C ALA A 85 -4.40 0.75 2.18
N ALA A 86 -3.31 0.04 2.52
CA ALA A 86 -2.99 -0.33 3.90
C ALA A 86 -2.80 0.92 4.80
N LYS A 87 -2.03 1.90 4.31
CA LYS A 87 -1.81 3.18 5.00
C LYS A 87 -3.09 3.98 5.16
N ASP A 88 -3.94 3.99 4.14
CA ASP A 88 -5.24 4.66 4.19
C ASP A 88 -6.13 4.03 5.27
N LEU A 89 -6.14 2.71 5.44
CA LEU A 89 -6.88 2.04 6.51
C LEU A 89 -6.41 2.48 7.90
N ILE A 90 -5.10 2.50 8.14
CA ILE A 90 -4.54 2.95 9.44
C ILE A 90 -4.95 4.39 9.71
N LYS A 91 -4.85 5.26 8.70
CA LYS A 91 -5.28 6.66 8.80
C LYS A 91 -6.76 6.78 9.14
N THR A 92 -7.63 6.11 8.39
CA THR A 92 -9.09 6.11 8.68
C THR A 92 -9.37 5.61 10.09
N ALA A 93 -8.65 4.58 10.56
CA ALA A 93 -8.82 4.09 11.92
C ALA A 93 -8.42 5.13 12.99
N GLN A 94 -7.31 5.83 12.78
CA GLN A 94 -6.86 6.93 13.63
C GLN A 94 -7.85 8.10 13.62
N ASP A 95 -8.33 8.49 12.45
CA ASP A 95 -9.30 9.58 12.29
C ASP A 95 -10.63 9.23 12.99
N ALA A 96 -11.09 7.98 12.89
CA ALA A 96 -12.29 7.50 13.58
C ALA A 96 -12.14 7.52 15.11
N ALA A 97 -10.96 7.19 15.64
CA ALA A 97 -10.70 7.25 17.08
C ALA A 97 -10.59 8.69 17.60
N ASN A 98 -10.04 9.60 16.78
CA ASN A 98 -9.95 11.02 17.09
C ASN A 98 -11.30 11.74 17.01
N ALA A 99 -12.24 11.24 16.19
CA ALA A 99 -13.61 11.73 16.16
C ALA A 99 -14.35 11.43 17.48
N THR A 100 -14.09 10.25 18.09
CA THR A 100 -14.66 9.85 19.37
C THR A 100 -14.22 10.80 20.49
N THR A 101 -12.91 11.09 20.59
CA THR A 101 -12.36 11.96 21.65
C THR A 101 -12.84 13.40 21.57
N LYS A 102 -13.18 13.91 20.37
CA LYS A 102 -13.81 15.23 20.21
C LYS A 102 -15.28 15.25 20.60
N THR A 103 -15.97 14.13 20.44
CA THR A 103 -17.41 14.02 20.76
C THR A 103 -17.62 13.87 22.27
N ASP A 104 -16.74 13.16 22.97
CA ASP A 104 -16.76 13.00 24.43
C ASP A 104 -16.41 14.28 25.22
N GLN A 105 -15.96 15.35 24.54
CA GLN A 105 -15.60 16.64 25.15
C GLN A 105 -16.66 17.76 24.99
N ASN A 106 -17.80 17.47 24.35
CA ASN A 106 -18.95 18.37 24.23
C ASN A 106 -20.14 17.87 25.04
#